data_AF-A0A2N7B627-F1
#
_entry.id   AF-A0A2N7B627-F1
#
_cell.length_a   1.000
_cell.length_b   1.000
_cell.length_c   1.000
_cell.angle_alpha   90.00
_cell.angle_beta   90.00
_cell.angle_gamma   90.00
#
_symmetry.space_group_name_H-M   'P 1'
#
loop_
_entity.id
_entity.type
_entity.pdbx_description
1 polymer ?
#
loop_
_entity_poly.entity_id
_entity_poly.type
_entity_poly.pdbx_seq_one_letter_code
_entity_poly.pdbx_strand_id
1 'polypeptide(L)'
;MSLSEESISQVGAYVNNQMNTQERLEFERLLEQNPELQQELHIQRELKQGLVWLKEKERFQQIHQELRAQGVLPQAPKSEARKVDFTPRPEAGLKRWYGWAAAASLVLLLGLGWLWLRPVDTGAQLADQYIHTPKSAPSRIDENEDRLGAPLPTTQVQQDSMQLQQAVTLLQSGQVDAAISQLKPLTQHITNHWNASAQWYLALAYLKNQQSQQARVLVDSIAETTGHPYQREAQQLAEQFAHQTAR
;
A
#
# COMPACT_ATOMS: atom_id res chain seq x y z
N MET A 1 27.11 -15.19 -19.46
CA MET A 1 28.02 -14.50 -20.41
C MET A 1 27.96 -13.01 -20.08
N SER A 2 28.85 -12.16 -20.57
CA SER A 2 28.72 -10.71 -20.34
C SER A 2 27.88 -10.10 -21.45
N LEU A 3 26.81 -9.38 -21.10
CA LEU A 3 26.05 -8.55 -22.04
C LEU A 3 26.99 -7.60 -22.79
N SER A 4 26.74 -7.38 -24.08
CA SER A 4 27.52 -6.42 -24.86
C SER A 4 27.16 -4.98 -24.47
N GLU A 5 28.10 -4.05 -24.62
CA GLU A 5 27.86 -2.62 -24.39
C GLU A 5 26.69 -2.09 -25.24
N GLU A 6 26.51 -2.63 -26.45
CA GLU A 6 25.40 -2.30 -27.33
C GLU A 6 24.05 -2.70 -26.72
N SER A 7 23.94 -3.91 -26.15
CA SER A 7 22.73 -4.36 -25.48
C SER A 7 22.38 -3.50 -24.26
N ILE A 8 23.38 -3.09 -23.47
CA ILE A 8 23.19 -2.21 -22.31
C ILE A 8 22.69 -0.83 -22.77
N SER A 9 23.24 -0.29 -23.86
CA SER A 9 22.82 0.97 -24.44
C SER A 9 21.38 0.91 -24.97
N GLN A 10 20.99 -0.20 -25.62
CA GLN A 10 19.62 -0.42 -26.08
C GLN A 10 18.63 -0.48 -24.91
N VAL A 11 18.98 -1.17 -23.81
CA VAL A 11 18.17 -1.16 -22.59
C VAL A 11 17.96 0.27 -22.08
N GLY A 12 19.01 1.08 -22.03
CA GLY A 12 18.94 2.48 -21.62
C GLY A 12 18.01 3.31 -22.51
N ALA A 13 18.16 3.19 -23.83
CA ALA A 13 17.30 3.88 -24.79
C ALA A 13 15.83 3.44 -24.68
N TYR A 14 15.58 2.15 -24.46
CA TYR A 14 14.24 1.62 -24.23
C TYR A 14 13.60 2.19 -22.94
N VAL A 15 14.33 2.15 -21.82
CA VAL A 15 13.86 2.65 -20.51
C VAL A 15 13.63 4.17 -20.52
N ASN A 16 14.35 4.90 -21.37
CA ASN A 16 14.20 6.34 -21.55
C ASN A 16 13.23 6.72 -22.68
N ASN A 17 12.58 5.75 -23.31
CA ASN A 17 11.63 5.96 -24.41
C ASN A 17 12.23 6.73 -25.61
N GLN A 18 13.49 6.42 -25.93
CA GLN A 18 14.27 7.03 -27.01
C GLN A 18 14.28 6.19 -28.30
N MET A 19 13.72 4.99 -28.28
CA MET A 19 13.57 4.12 -29.44
C MET A 19 12.34 4.47 -30.28
N ASN A 20 12.47 4.36 -31.60
CA ASN A 20 11.33 4.44 -32.50
C ASN A 20 10.53 3.12 -32.51
N THR A 21 9.36 3.11 -33.17
CA THR A 21 8.43 1.97 -33.17
C THR A 21 9.05 0.67 -33.71
N GLN A 22 9.90 0.75 -34.74
CA GLN A 22 10.53 -0.43 -35.33
C GLN A 22 11.64 -0.98 -34.43
N GLU A 23 12.53 -0.10 -33.96
CA GLU A 23 13.62 -0.45 -33.03
C GLU A 23 13.08 -1.08 -31.74
N ARG A 24 11.98 -0.53 -31.23
CA ARG A 24 11.32 -1.04 -30.04
C ARG A 24 10.78 -2.46 -30.23
N LEU A 25 10.14 -2.74 -31.37
CA LEU A 25 9.59 -4.06 -31.68
C LEU A 25 10.70 -5.11 -31.80
N GLU A 26 11.82 -4.77 -32.44
CA GLU A 26 12.99 -5.64 -32.54
C GLU A 26 13.60 -5.91 -31.17
N PHE A 27 13.74 -4.89 -30.34
CA PHE A 27 14.24 -5.01 -28.98
C PHE A 27 13.31 -5.87 -28.10
N GLU A 28 11.99 -5.71 -28.22
CA GLU A 28 11.00 -6.54 -27.52
C GLU A 28 11.11 -8.02 -27.92
N ARG A 29 11.36 -8.33 -29.20
CA ARG A 29 11.68 -9.70 -29.65
C ARG A 29 12.97 -10.26 -29.03
N LEU A 30 14.00 -9.43 -28.91
CA LEU A 30 15.27 -9.83 -28.30
C LEU A 30 15.10 -10.09 -26.80
N LEU A 31 14.26 -9.30 -26.13
CA LEU A 31 13.92 -9.51 -24.72
C LEU A 31 13.24 -10.85 -24.48
N GLU A 32 12.35 -11.31 -25.36
CA GLU A 32 11.69 -12.62 -25.22
C GLU A 32 12.69 -13.79 -25.28
N GLN A 33 13.80 -13.62 -26.01
CA GLN A 33 14.75 -14.69 -26.30
C GLN A 33 15.98 -14.66 -25.39
N ASN A 34 16.23 -13.57 -24.69
CA ASN A 34 17.44 -13.37 -23.89
C ASN A 34 17.12 -13.05 -22.40
N PRO A 35 17.24 -14.04 -21.50
CA PRO A 35 16.98 -13.82 -20.07
C PRO A 35 17.99 -12.89 -19.40
N GLU A 36 19.26 -12.84 -19.85
CA GLU A 36 20.26 -11.90 -19.32
C GLU A 36 19.85 -10.45 -19.65
N LEU A 37 19.28 -10.21 -20.84
CA LEU A 37 18.78 -8.90 -21.25
C LEU A 37 17.54 -8.46 -20.47
N GLN A 38 16.64 -9.40 -20.13
CA GLN A 38 15.51 -9.14 -19.23
C GLN A 38 15.97 -8.71 -17.84
N GLN A 39 17.01 -9.36 -17.32
CA GLN A 39 17.58 -9.04 -16.02
C GLN A 39 18.20 -7.64 -16.01
N GLU A 40 18.96 -7.27 -17.04
CA GLU A 40 19.54 -5.92 -17.17
C GLU A 40 18.43 -4.84 -17.27
N LEU A 41 17.39 -5.11 -18.04
CA LEU A 41 16.23 -4.22 -18.13
C LEU A 41 15.53 -4.03 -16.78
N HIS A 42 15.42 -5.09 -16.00
CA HIS A 42 14.87 -5.03 -14.65
C HIS A 42 15.75 -4.14 -13.75
N ILE A 43 17.07 -4.38 -13.72
CA ILE A 43 18.04 -3.61 -12.92
C ILE A 43 17.98 -2.11 -13.25
N GLN A 44 18.04 -1.75 -14.54
CA GLN A 44 18.02 -0.33 -14.93
C GLN A 44 16.70 0.37 -14.56
N ARG A 45 15.58 -0.35 -14.60
CA ARG A 45 14.28 0.19 -14.17
C ARG A 45 14.24 0.39 -12.66
N GLU A 46 14.69 -0.57 -11.88
CA GLU A 46 14.76 -0.45 -10.41
C GLU A 46 15.65 0.72 -10.01
N LEU A 47 16.82 0.85 -10.64
CA LEU A 47 17.73 1.98 -10.39
C LEU A 47 17.07 3.32 -10.69
N LYS A 48 16.42 3.45 -11.86
CA LYS A 48 15.71 4.68 -12.24
C LYS A 48 14.58 5.01 -11.27
N GLN A 49 13.79 4.01 -10.86
CA GLN A 49 12.70 4.19 -9.89
C GLN A 49 13.24 4.62 -8.52
N GLY A 50 14.32 4.00 -8.05
CA GLY A 50 14.99 4.36 -6.80
C GLY A 50 15.50 5.81 -6.82
N LEU A 51 16.09 6.27 -7.93
CA LEU A 51 16.57 7.64 -8.08
C LEU A 51 15.43 8.67 -8.08
N VAL A 52 14.32 8.37 -8.77
CA VAL A 52 13.13 9.23 -8.73
C VAL A 52 12.57 9.30 -7.32
N TRP A 53 12.48 8.17 -6.62
CA TRP A 53 11.99 8.12 -5.24
C TRP A 53 12.86 8.94 -4.27
N LEU A 54 14.18 8.85 -4.38
CA LEU A 54 15.11 9.65 -3.57
C LEU A 54 14.88 11.14 -3.80
N LYS A 55 14.74 11.57 -5.06
CA LYS A 55 14.44 12.96 -5.41
C LYS A 55 13.11 13.44 -4.83
N GLU A 56 12.07 12.62 -4.92
CA GLU A 56 10.74 12.95 -4.36
C GLU A 56 10.78 13.05 -2.84
N LYS A 57 11.54 12.18 -2.16
CA LYS A 57 11.73 12.22 -0.70
C LYS A 57 12.43 13.49 -0.25
N GLU A 58 13.48 13.91 -0.96
CA GLU A 58 14.18 15.17 -0.69
C GLU A 58 13.23 16.37 -0.87
N ARG A 59 12.49 16.39 -1.98
CA ARG A 59 11.52 17.45 -2.26
C ARG A 59 10.42 17.52 -1.20
N PHE A 60 9.91 16.37 -0.75
CA PHE A 60 8.91 16.30 0.33
C PHE A 60 9.46 16.89 1.63
N GLN A 61 10.70 16.57 1.99
CA GLN A 61 11.34 17.13 3.18
C GLN A 61 11.52 18.65 3.09
N GLN A 62 11.90 19.17 1.91
CA GLN A 62 12.02 20.60 1.66
C GLN A 62 10.68 21.32 1.81
N ILE A 63 9.62 20.82 1.16
CA ILE A 63 8.27 21.37 1.28
C ILE A 63 7.80 21.34 2.75
N HIS A 64 8.07 20.25 3.47
CA HIS A 64 7.73 20.16 4.90
C HIS A 64 8.47 21.18 5.76
N GLN A 65 9.74 21.47 5.47
CA GLN A 65 10.51 22.48 6.18
C GLN A 65 10.01 23.89 5.87
N GLU A 66 9.71 24.16 4.60
CA GLU A 66 9.17 25.44 4.15
C GLU A 66 7.79 25.72 4.77
N LEU A 67 6.87 24.75 4.73
CA LEU A 67 5.55 24.89 5.35
C LEU A 67 5.60 25.04 6.87
N ARG A 68 6.62 24.47 7.54
CA ARG A 68 6.89 24.74 8.96
C ARG A 68 7.42 26.16 9.18
N ALA A 69 8.35 26.62 8.34
CA ALA A 69 8.90 27.97 8.42
C ALA A 69 7.83 29.04 8.19
N GLN A 70 6.87 28.76 7.31
CA GLN A 70 5.71 29.61 7.03
C GLN A 70 4.59 29.50 8.08
N GLY A 71 4.74 28.63 9.10
CA GLY A 71 3.76 28.46 10.16
C GLY A 71 2.45 27.76 9.75
N VAL A 72 2.40 27.17 8.54
CA VAL A 72 1.23 26.48 7.99
C VAL A 72 1.02 25.12 8.66
N LEU A 73 2.09 24.44 9.04
CA LEU A 73 2.02 23.14 9.73
C LEU A 73 2.07 23.33 11.25
N PRO A 74 1.15 22.70 12.02
CA PRO A 74 1.23 22.68 13.47
C PRO A 74 2.57 22.10 13.93
N GLN A 75 3.22 22.74 14.89
CA GLN A 75 4.36 22.12 15.55
C GLN A 75 3.85 20.86 16.25
N ALA A 76 4.48 19.70 15.98
CA ALA A 76 4.17 18.49 16.71
C ALA A 76 4.31 18.82 18.21
N PRO A 77 3.25 18.70 19.03
CA PRO A 77 3.37 18.98 20.44
C PRO A 77 4.47 18.06 20.96
N LYS A 78 5.51 18.63 21.58
CA LYS A 78 6.39 17.87 22.45
C LYS A 78 5.46 17.26 23.50
N SER A 79 5.10 16.01 23.30
CA SER A 79 4.25 15.26 24.21
C SER A 79 5.08 15.06 25.47
N GLU A 80 5.00 16.04 26.38
CA GLU A 80 5.32 15.80 27.76
C GLU A 80 4.35 14.72 28.22
N ALA A 81 4.88 13.53 28.49
CA ALA A 81 4.11 12.38 28.90
C ALA A 81 3.19 12.78 30.06
N ARG A 82 1.89 12.90 29.76
CA ARG A 82 0.88 13.17 30.77
C ARG A 82 0.85 11.97 31.70
N LYS A 83 1.45 12.10 32.87
CA LYS A 83 1.35 11.10 33.94
C LYS A 83 -0.12 11.00 34.29
N VAL A 84 -0.71 9.84 33.97
CA VAL A 84 -2.08 9.52 34.31
C VAL A 84 -2.00 8.87 35.69
N ASP A 85 -2.42 9.58 36.72
CA ASP A 85 -2.49 9.01 38.07
C ASP A 85 -3.64 8.00 38.11
N PHE A 86 -3.27 6.72 38.23
CA PHE A 86 -4.23 5.65 38.45
C PHE A 86 -4.70 5.70 39.90
N THR A 87 -5.93 6.17 40.14
CA THR A 87 -6.57 6.04 41.44
C THR A 87 -7.09 4.61 41.62
N PRO A 88 -6.82 3.94 42.75
CA PRO A 88 -7.36 2.61 43.01
C PRO A 88 -8.89 2.67 43.16
N ARG A 89 -9.57 1.78 42.44
CA ARG A 89 -11.03 1.64 42.39
C ARG A 89 -11.55 1.20 43.77
N PRO A 90 -12.61 1.81 44.33
CA PRO A 90 -13.16 1.40 45.61
C PRO A 90 -13.79 0.00 45.52
N GLU A 91 -13.37 -0.89 46.40
CA GLU A 91 -13.90 -2.25 46.52
C GLU A 91 -15.30 -2.24 47.17
N ALA A 92 -16.33 -2.08 46.35
CA ALA A 92 -17.72 -2.13 46.80
C ALA A 92 -18.20 -3.58 46.94
N GLY A 93 -18.23 -4.04 48.20
CA GLY A 93 -19.07 -5.10 48.80
C GLY A 93 -19.83 -6.08 47.89
N LEU A 94 -19.19 -7.21 47.58
CA LEU A 94 -19.65 -8.29 46.71
C LEU A 94 -20.71 -9.24 47.30
N LYS A 95 -21.59 -8.81 48.21
CA LYS A 95 -22.47 -9.74 48.97
C LYS A 95 -23.94 -9.80 48.55
N ARG A 96 -24.37 -9.08 47.51
CA ARG A 96 -25.79 -9.03 47.09
C ARG A 96 -26.10 -9.45 45.64
N TRP A 97 -25.12 -10.00 44.91
CA TRP A 97 -25.25 -10.34 43.48
C TRP A 97 -25.46 -11.82 43.14
N TYR A 98 -25.37 -12.73 44.12
CA TYR A 98 -25.46 -14.18 43.86
C TYR A 98 -26.86 -14.66 43.45
N GLY A 99 -27.92 -13.86 43.64
CA GLY A 99 -29.28 -14.23 43.22
C GLY A 99 -29.54 -14.15 41.71
N TRP A 100 -28.75 -13.35 40.98
CA TRP A 100 -28.95 -13.11 39.54
C TRP A 100 -27.91 -13.83 38.66
N ALA A 101 -26.83 -14.36 39.25
CA ALA A 101 -25.70 -14.94 38.53
C ALA A 101 -25.99 -16.30 37.87
N ALA A 102 -26.97 -17.05 38.39
CA ALA A 102 -27.31 -18.38 37.87
C ALA A 102 -28.03 -18.34 36.51
N ALA A 103 -28.76 -17.27 36.20
CA ALA A 103 -29.44 -17.13 34.90
C ALA A 103 -28.53 -16.50 33.82
N ALA A 104 -27.64 -15.59 34.22
CA ALA A 104 -26.71 -14.92 33.31
C ALA A 104 -25.67 -15.86 32.71
N SER A 105 -25.33 -16.96 33.39
CA SER A 105 -24.30 -17.90 32.93
C SER A 105 -24.75 -18.71 31.71
N LEU A 106 -26.04 -19.04 31.59
CA LEU A 106 -26.58 -19.71 30.39
C LEU A 106 -26.69 -18.75 29.19
N VAL A 107 -27.08 -17.50 29.43
CA VAL A 107 -27.12 -16.47 28.38
C VAL A 107 -25.72 -16.07 27.92
N LEU A 108 -24.75 -16.01 28.84
CA LEU A 108 -23.34 -15.81 28.50
C LEU A 108 -22.79 -17.02 27.75
N LEU A 109 -23.07 -18.27 28.14
CA LEU A 109 -22.58 -19.43 27.40
C LEU A 109 -23.20 -19.55 26.01
N LEU A 110 -24.49 -19.23 25.85
CA LEU A 110 -25.15 -19.17 24.54
C LEU A 110 -24.64 -17.99 23.70
N GLY A 111 -24.44 -16.82 24.31
CA GLY A 111 -23.89 -15.64 23.65
C GLY A 111 -22.42 -15.80 23.26
N LEU A 112 -21.59 -16.39 24.12
CA LEU A 112 -20.19 -16.72 23.83
C LEU A 112 -20.09 -17.87 22.82
N GLY A 113 -20.95 -18.88 22.90
CA GLY A 113 -21.04 -19.95 21.90
C GLY A 113 -21.41 -19.39 20.52
N TRP A 114 -22.35 -18.45 20.47
CA TRP A 114 -22.70 -17.74 19.24
C TRP A 114 -21.56 -16.87 18.70
N LEU A 115 -20.78 -16.22 19.58
CA LEU A 115 -19.57 -15.49 19.20
C LEU A 115 -18.47 -16.42 18.66
N TRP A 116 -18.38 -17.66 19.16
CA TRP A 116 -17.42 -18.66 18.69
C TRP A 116 -17.79 -19.27 17.33
N LEU A 117 -19.07 -19.29 16.96
CA LEU A 117 -19.53 -19.73 15.64
C LEU A 117 -19.53 -18.61 14.58
N ARG A 118 -19.23 -17.36 14.96
CA ARG A 118 -19.00 -16.31 13.97
C ARG A 118 -17.55 -16.39 13.49
N PRO A 119 -17.28 -16.60 12.19
CA PRO A 119 -15.94 -16.39 11.67
C PRO A 119 -15.59 -14.92 11.93
N VAL A 120 -14.68 -14.68 12.88
CA VAL A 120 -14.11 -13.36 13.08
C VAL A 120 -13.17 -13.14 11.90
N ASP A 121 -13.65 -12.37 10.91
CA ASP A 121 -12.90 -11.93 9.74
C ASP A 121 -11.79 -10.95 10.16
N THR A 122 -10.76 -11.49 10.81
CA THR A 122 -9.60 -10.78 11.35
C THR A 122 -8.83 -10.06 10.26
N GLY A 123 -8.79 -10.62 9.05
CA GLY A 123 -8.21 -9.97 7.87
C GLY A 123 -8.97 -8.72 7.42
N ALA A 124 -10.31 -8.75 7.42
CA ALA A 124 -11.13 -7.59 7.03
C ALA A 124 -10.98 -6.44 8.04
N GLN A 125 -10.93 -6.76 9.35
CA GLN A 125 -10.69 -5.76 10.41
C GLN A 125 -9.31 -5.12 10.31
N LEU A 126 -8.28 -5.92 9.99
CA LEU A 126 -6.94 -5.40 9.71
C LEU A 126 -6.96 -4.47 8.50
N ALA A 127 -7.63 -4.85 7.41
CA ALA A 127 -7.74 -4.02 6.22
C ALA A 127 -8.41 -2.67 6.51
N ASP A 128 -9.47 -2.64 7.33
CA ASP A 128 -10.15 -1.40 7.71
C ASP A 128 -9.20 -0.39 8.39
N GLN A 129 -8.26 -0.86 9.22
CA GLN A 129 -7.25 0.01 9.85
C GLN A 129 -6.40 0.77 8.82
N TYR A 130 -6.05 0.12 7.70
CA TYR A 130 -5.20 0.71 6.66
C TYR A 130 -6.00 1.42 5.54
N ILE A 131 -7.27 1.09 5.34
CA ILE A 131 -8.15 1.68 4.31
C ILE A 131 -8.64 3.09 4.70
N HIS A 132 -8.82 3.35 6.00
CA HIS A 132 -9.36 4.64 6.49
C HIS A 132 -8.31 5.75 6.67
N THR A 133 -7.02 5.40 6.67
CA THR A 133 -5.91 6.36 6.68
C THR A 133 -5.04 6.22 5.43
N PRO A 134 -5.57 6.46 4.22
CA PRO A 134 -4.75 6.43 3.01
C PRO A 134 -3.67 7.50 3.11
N LYS A 135 -2.40 7.11 2.93
CA LYS A 135 -1.20 7.95 3.10
C LYS A 135 -1.28 9.27 2.32
N SER A 136 -1.98 9.28 1.19
CA SER A 136 -2.64 10.42 0.56
C SER A 136 -3.59 9.85 -0.48
N ALA A 137 -4.79 10.41 -0.67
CA ALA A 137 -5.46 10.26 -1.96
C ALA A 137 -4.53 10.89 -3.02
N PRO A 138 -4.36 10.29 -4.22
CA PRO A 138 -3.63 10.94 -5.31
C PRO A 138 -4.15 12.36 -5.47
N SER A 139 -3.29 13.37 -5.47
CA SER A 139 -3.73 14.73 -5.79
C SER A 139 -4.32 14.72 -7.18
N ARG A 140 -5.53 15.28 -7.36
CA ARG A 140 -6.02 15.60 -8.70
C ARG A 140 -4.99 16.54 -9.31
N ILE A 141 -4.37 16.11 -10.40
CA ILE A 141 -3.48 17.00 -11.15
C ILE A 141 -4.43 18.00 -11.82
N ASP A 142 -4.53 19.22 -11.28
CA ASP A 142 -5.21 20.30 -11.97
C ASP A 142 -4.40 20.63 -13.23
N GLU A 143 -5.03 20.54 -14.39
CA GLU A 143 -4.42 20.83 -15.71
C GLU A 143 -3.84 22.25 -15.81
N ASN A 144 -4.21 23.13 -14.88
CA ASN A 144 -3.85 24.55 -14.88
C ASN A 144 -2.64 24.88 -14.01
N GLU A 145 -2.05 23.91 -13.29
CA GLU A 145 -0.78 24.15 -12.63
C GLU A 145 0.35 24.13 -13.65
N ASP A 146 0.87 25.32 -13.95
CA ASP A 146 2.12 25.59 -14.65
C ASP A 146 3.28 24.80 -14.01
N ARG A 147 3.38 23.52 -14.34
CA ARG A 147 4.53 22.68 -14.01
C ARG A 147 5.64 23.04 -14.97
N LEU A 148 6.34 24.12 -14.64
CA LEU A 148 7.58 24.57 -15.27
C LEU A 148 8.53 23.38 -15.49
N GLY A 149 8.50 22.81 -16.70
CA GLY A 149 9.49 21.87 -17.22
C GLY A 149 9.27 20.36 -17.05
N ALA A 150 8.10 19.89 -16.59
CA ALA A 150 7.79 18.44 -16.65
C ALA A 150 7.01 18.13 -17.94
N PRO A 151 7.35 17.06 -18.69
CA PRO A 151 6.50 16.60 -19.79
C PRO A 151 5.08 16.36 -19.25
N LEU A 152 4.07 16.83 -19.98
CA LEU A 152 2.66 16.56 -19.68
C LEU A 152 2.50 15.06 -19.39
N PRO A 153 1.84 14.65 -18.29
CA PRO A 153 1.53 13.24 -18.07
C PRO A 153 0.79 12.73 -19.30
N THR A 154 1.29 11.65 -19.89
CA THR A 154 0.63 10.97 -21.02
C THR A 154 -0.80 10.66 -20.59
N THR A 155 -1.79 10.69 -21.50
CA THR A 155 -3.21 10.39 -21.21
C THR A 155 -3.37 9.14 -20.33
N GLN A 156 -2.50 8.14 -20.53
CA GLN A 156 -2.45 6.92 -19.73
C GLN A 156 -2.14 7.15 -18.24
N VAL A 157 -1.19 8.01 -17.88
CA VAL A 157 -0.81 8.26 -16.48
C VAL A 157 -1.97 8.89 -15.69
N GLN A 158 -2.74 9.75 -16.37
CA GLN A 158 -3.92 10.40 -15.81
C GLN A 158 -5.10 9.43 -15.68
N GLN A 159 -5.29 8.55 -16.68
CA GLN A 159 -6.28 7.47 -16.63
C GLN A 159 -6.00 6.51 -15.48
N ASP A 160 -4.76 6.05 -15.33
CA ASP A 160 -4.36 5.13 -14.26
C ASP A 160 -4.54 5.73 -12.86
N SER A 161 -4.23 7.03 -12.69
CA SER A 161 -4.47 7.74 -11.43
C SER A 161 -5.96 7.80 -11.09
N MET A 162 -6.82 8.11 -12.06
CA MET A 162 -8.27 8.16 -11.85
C MET A 162 -8.83 6.77 -11.53
N GLN A 163 -8.36 5.73 -12.22
CA GLN A 163 -8.79 4.36 -12.00
C GLN A 163 -8.38 3.86 -10.61
N LEU A 164 -7.17 4.20 -10.15
CA LEU A 164 -6.72 3.90 -8.79
C LEU A 164 -7.62 4.57 -7.74
N GLN A 165 -7.94 5.86 -7.91
CA GLN A 165 -8.83 6.58 -6.98
C GLN A 165 -10.23 5.96 -6.94
N GLN A 166 -10.78 5.59 -8.09
CA GLN A 166 -12.08 4.94 -8.18
C GLN A 166 -12.06 3.60 -7.45
N ALA A 167 -11.03 2.78 -7.67
CA ALA A 167 -10.94 1.48 -7.02
C ALA A 167 -10.77 1.58 -5.49
N VAL A 168 -10.01 2.56 -5.00
CA VAL A 168 -9.92 2.84 -3.55
C VAL A 168 -11.26 3.30 -2.98
N THR A 169 -12.00 4.12 -3.73
CA THR A 169 -13.36 4.57 -3.32
C THR A 169 -14.34 3.39 -3.26
N LEU A 170 -14.27 2.48 -4.23
CA LEU A 170 -15.04 1.23 -4.22
C LEU A 170 -14.69 0.37 -3.00
N LEU A 171 -13.40 0.26 -2.67
CA LEU A 171 -12.95 -0.47 -1.49
C LEU A 171 -13.45 0.15 -0.17
N GLN A 172 -13.45 1.48 -0.08
CA GLN A 172 -13.97 2.22 1.08
C GLN A 172 -15.50 2.12 1.20
N SER A 173 -16.22 2.08 0.08
CA SER A 173 -17.67 1.89 0.05
C SER A 173 -18.12 0.44 0.27
N GLY A 174 -17.19 -0.50 0.47
CA GLY A 174 -17.48 -1.92 0.72
C GLY A 174 -17.70 -2.76 -0.54
N GLN A 175 -17.55 -2.19 -1.74
CA GLN A 175 -17.64 -2.91 -3.02
C GLN A 175 -16.29 -3.60 -3.36
N VAL A 176 -15.92 -4.58 -2.53
CA VAL A 176 -14.59 -5.19 -2.54
C VAL A 176 -14.28 -5.93 -3.84
N ASP A 177 -15.23 -6.69 -4.39
CA ASP A 177 -15.04 -7.45 -5.64
C ASP A 177 -14.82 -6.53 -6.85
N ALA A 178 -15.55 -5.41 -6.91
CA ALA A 178 -15.41 -4.41 -7.95
C ALA A 178 -14.04 -3.69 -7.84
N ALA A 179 -13.61 -3.40 -6.61
CA ALA A 179 -12.28 -2.83 -6.35
C ALA A 179 -11.16 -3.76 -6.79
N ILE A 180 -11.24 -5.06 -6.48
CA ILE A 180 -10.26 -6.07 -6.91
C ILE A 180 -10.16 -6.12 -8.42
N SER A 181 -11.30 -6.13 -9.12
CA SER A 181 -11.36 -6.20 -10.58
C SER A 181 -10.69 -5.00 -11.25
N GLN A 182 -10.78 -3.81 -10.65
CA GLN A 182 -10.16 -2.59 -11.16
C GLN A 182 -8.68 -2.43 -10.76
N LEU A 183 -8.27 -2.95 -9.60
CA LEU A 183 -6.89 -2.89 -9.11
C LEU A 183 -5.97 -3.89 -9.79
N LYS A 184 -6.47 -5.09 -10.10
CA LYS A 184 -5.68 -6.16 -10.72
C LYS A 184 -4.95 -5.73 -12.00
N PRO A 185 -5.59 -5.11 -13.02
CA PRO A 185 -4.88 -4.66 -14.22
C PRO A 185 -3.85 -3.56 -13.91
N LEU A 186 -4.11 -2.68 -12.94
CA LEU A 186 -3.18 -1.61 -12.56
C LEU A 186 -1.87 -2.13 -11.97
N THR A 187 -1.87 -3.32 -11.36
CA THR A 187 -0.64 -3.98 -10.89
C THR A 187 0.19 -4.60 -12.02
N GLN A 188 -0.41 -4.84 -13.20
CA GLN A 188 0.26 -5.45 -14.35
C GLN A 188 0.95 -4.42 -15.24
N HIS A 189 0.59 -3.14 -15.12
CA HIS A 189 1.27 -2.05 -15.82
C HIS A 189 2.52 -1.62 -15.06
N ILE A 190 3.66 -2.23 -15.43
CA ILE A 190 4.96 -2.18 -14.73
C ILE A 190 5.57 -0.75 -14.66
N THR A 191 5.16 0.17 -15.53
CA THR A 191 5.84 1.46 -15.72
C THR A 191 5.24 2.64 -14.95
N ASN A 192 4.10 2.49 -14.29
CA ASN A 192 3.41 3.62 -13.67
C ASN A 192 3.68 3.71 -12.17
N HIS A 193 3.97 4.92 -11.68
CA HIS A 193 4.16 5.26 -10.26
C HIS A 193 2.98 4.80 -9.37
N TRP A 194 1.84 4.50 -9.97
CA TRP A 194 0.62 4.00 -9.33
C TRP A 194 0.61 2.50 -9.05
N ASN A 195 1.52 1.73 -9.65
CA ASN A 195 1.57 0.26 -9.50
C ASN A 195 1.79 -0.14 -8.04
N ALA A 196 2.77 0.47 -7.37
CA ALA A 196 3.04 0.21 -5.95
C ALA A 196 1.84 0.48 -5.03
N SER A 197 1.09 1.55 -5.31
CA SER A 197 -0.15 1.85 -4.60
C SER A 197 -1.25 0.85 -4.95
N ALA A 198 -1.38 0.47 -6.21
CA ALA A 198 -2.34 -0.54 -6.64
C ALA A 198 -2.07 -1.91 -6.00
N GLN A 199 -0.80 -2.32 -5.88
CA GLN A 199 -0.40 -3.56 -5.20
C GLN A 199 -0.79 -3.54 -3.72
N TRP A 200 -0.52 -2.43 -3.03
CA TRP A 200 -0.91 -2.27 -1.63
C TRP A 200 -2.44 -2.33 -1.44
N TYR A 201 -3.20 -1.55 -2.20
CA TYR A 201 -4.66 -1.54 -2.08
C TYR A 201 -5.29 -2.86 -2.54
N LEU A 202 -4.69 -3.57 -3.49
CA LEU A 202 -5.12 -4.90 -3.89
C LEU A 202 -4.91 -5.91 -2.75
N ALA A 203 -3.80 -5.83 -2.03
CA ALA A 203 -3.55 -6.68 -0.86
C ALA A 203 -4.60 -6.44 0.23
N LEU A 204 -4.94 -5.18 0.51
CA LEU A 204 -6.00 -4.82 1.46
C LEU A 204 -7.38 -5.28 0.97
N ALA A 205 -7.66 -5.16 -0.33
CA ALA A 205 -8.90 -5.65 -0.90
C ALA A 205 -9.04 -7.18 -0.80
N TYR A 206 -7.96 -7.92 -1.04
CA TYR A 206 -7.92 -9.37 -0.80
C TYR A 206 -8.17 -9.74 0.67
N LEU A 207 -7.64 -8.97 1.61
CA LEU A 207 -7.94 -9.20 3.04
C LEU A 207 -9.40 -8.95 3.37
N LYS A 208 -9.99 -7.91 2.80
CA LYS A 208 -11.41 -7.62 2.94
C LYS A 208 -12.30 -8.67 2.30
N ASN A 209 -11.83 -9.32 1.24
CA ASN A 209 -12.58 -10.35 0.52
C ASN A 209 -12.36 -11.77 1.03
N GLN A 210 -11.86 -11.93 2.26
CA GLN A 210 -11.52 -13.24 2.87
C GLN A 210 -10.47 -14.05 2.06
N GLN A 211 -9.74 -13.40 1.15
CA GLN A 211 -8.70 -13.99 0.31
C GLN A 211 -7.32 -13.86 0.98
N SER A 212 -7.22 -14.32 2.23
CA SER A 212 -6.04 -14.11 3.09
C SER A 212 -4.74 -14.68 2.51
N GLN A 213 -4.80 -15.79 1.76
CA GLN A 213 -3.62 -16.39 1.12
C GLN A 213 -3.06 -15.49 0.00
N GLN A 214 -3.93 -14.93 -0.83
CA GLN A 214 -3.55 -14.03 -1.93
C GLN A 214 -3.03 -12.70 -1.38
N ALA A 215 -3.68 -12.20 -0.33
CA ALA A 215 -3.21 -11.03 0.38
C ALA A 215 -1.81 -11.23 0.95
N ARG A 216 -1.55 -12.37 1.62
CA ARG A 216 -0.25 -12.64 2.25
C ARG A 216 0.89 -12.67 1.24
N VAL A 217 0.71 -13.35 0.11
CA VAL A 217 1.69 -13.35 -0.98
C VAL A 217 2.03 -11.93 -1.43
N LEU A 218 1.02 -11.08 -1.60
CA LEU A 218 1.21 -9.71 -2.04
C LEU A 218 1.86 -8.84 -0.96
N VAL A 219 1.45 -8.98 0.31
CA VAL A 219 2.05 -8.26 1.45
C VAL A 219 3.51 -8.66 1.64
N ASP A 220 3.85 -9.94 1.58
CA ASP A 220 5.23 -10.43 1.72
C ASP A 220 6.10 -9.88 0.58
N SER A 221 5.60 -9.91 -0.66
CA SER A 221 6.31 -9.32 -1.80
C SER A 221 6.58 -7.82 -1.62
N ILE A 222 5.62 -7.08 -1.06
CA ILE A 222 5.76 -5.64 -0.79
C ILE A 222 6.75 -5.38 0.35
N ALA A 223 6.76 -6.23 1.38
CA ALA A 223 7.65 -6.12 2.53
C ALA A 223 9.13 -6.38 2.16
N GLU A 224 9.36 -7.30 1.23
CA GLU A 224 10.68 -7.68 0.71
C GLU A 224 11.21 -6.70 -0.35
N THR A 225 10.32 -6.01 -1.07
CA THR A 225 10.70 -5.04 -2.09
C THR A 225 11.32 -3.79 -1.46
N THR A 226 12.64 -3.65 -1.61
CA THR A 226 13.40 -2.53 -1.05
C THR A 226 13.04 -1.23 -1.77
N GLY A 227 12.58 -0.23 -1.01
CA GLY A 227 12.18 1.07 -1.57
C GLY A 227 10.69 1.17 -1.97
N HIS A 228 9.90 0.13 -1.69
CA HIS A 228 8.45 0.21 -1.91
C HIS A 228 7.80 1.27 -0.98
N PRO A 229 6.90 2.16 -1.49
CA PRO A 229 6.27 3.22 -0.70
C PRO A 229 5.50 2.75 0.55
N TYR A 230 5.05 1.50 0.53
CA TYR A 230 4.31 0.80 1.59
C TYR A 230 5.11 -0.31 2.27
N GLN A 231 6.43 -0.37 2.09
CA GLN A 231 7.27 -1.45 2.61
C GLN A 231 7.11 -1.62 4.13
N ARG A 232 7.13 -0.53 4.89
CA ARG A 232 7.03 -0.60 6.37
C ARG A 232 5.66 -1.08 6.82
N GLU A 233 4.61 -0.59 6.17
CA GLU A 233 3.23 -0.96 6.45
C GLU A 233 3.00 -2.45 6.13
N ALA A 234 3.60 -2.94 5.04
CA ALA A 234 3.56 -4.35 4.69
C ALA A 234 4.35 -5.23 5.67
N GLN A 235 5.51 -4.79 6.14
CA GLN A 235 6.27 -5.50 7.18
C GLN A 235 5.46 -5.62 8.48
N GLN A 236 4.83 -4.52 8.93
CA GLN A 236 3.95 -4.54 10.10
C GLN A 236 2.76 -5.48 9.91
N LEU A 237 2.14 -5.48 8.73
CA LEU A 237 1.02 -6.35 8.41
C LEU A 237 1.45 -7.82 8.31
N ALA A 238 2.64 -8.11 7.79
CA ALA A 238 3.24 -9.45 7.73
C ALA A 238 3.52 -10.02 9.13
N GLU A 239 4.06 -9.21 10.04
CA GLU A 239 4.27 -9.58 11.44
C GLU A 239 2.94 -9.95 12.13
N GLN A 240 1.87 -9.20 11.85
CA GLN A 240 0.54 -9.49 12.37
C GLN A 240 -0.02 -10.82 11.84
N PHE A 241 0.22 -11.19 10.58
CA PHE A 241 -0.13 -12.52 10.06
C PHE A 241 0.63 -13.66 10.75
N ALA A 242 1.92 -13.45 11.04
CA ALA A 242 2.75 -14.45 11.70
C ALA A 242 2.25 -14.75 13.13
N HIS A 243 1.85 -13.72 13.87
CA HIS A 243 1.32 -13.90 15.22
C HIS A 243 -0.05 -14.59 15.28
N GLN A 244 -0.86 -14.51 14.21
CA GLN A 244 -2.18 -15.15 14.16
C GLN A 244 -2.11 -16.65 13.80
N THR A 245 -1.07 -17.08 13.09
CA THR A 245 -0.89 -18.49 12.71
C THR A 245 -0.18 -19.33 13.79
N ALA A 246 0.36 -18.67 14.82
CA ALA A 246 1.07 -19.31 15.93
C ALA A 246 0.18 -19.59 17.17
N ARG A 247 -1.13 -19.29 17.11
CA ARG A 247 -2.12 -19.62 18.15
C ARG A 247 -3.04 -20.73 17.69
#